data_AF-A0A8I1PTQ7-F1
#
_entry.id   AF-A0A8I1PTQ7-F1
#
_cell.length_a   1.000
_cell.length_b   1.000
_cell.length_c   1.000
_cell.angle_alpha   90.00
_cell.angle_beta   90.00
_cell.angle_gamma   90.00
#
_symmetry.space_group_name_H-M   'P 1'
#
loop_
_entity.id
_entity.type
_entity.pdbx_description
1 polymer ?
#
loop_
_entity_poly.entity_id
_entity_poly.type
_entity_poly.pdbx_seq_one_letter_code
_entity_poly.pdbx_strand_id
1 'polypeptide(L)'
;MPLLAVAVLWAGRGSTWSTPFTFLFVAIALSWLGDGAGTFFPTAPELPVMLACFGLAHLCYIWLFWRVLAIRRLPRWTPVYALWWVVMLAVLWPLLGTLTIAVALYGLVLGGTAAAASRCHPLIVWGGAFFLTSDTVLSIQLFVPHAPAWLSPVVMLTYTLGQGLIAAGVTVSARLLAPGTPSTEAAR
;
A
#
# COMPACT_ATOMS: atom_id res chain seq x y z
N MET A 1 3.35 5.45 -10.98
CA MET A 1 4.01 4.12 -10.98
C MET A 1 3.81 3.27 -12.26
N PRO A 2 4.08 3.78 -13.49
CA PRO A 2 3.83 3.00 -14.71
C PRO A 2 4.74 1.76 -14.86
N LEU A 3 6.00 1.84 -14.44
CA LEU A 3 6.94 0.71 -14.52
C LEU A 3 6.54 -0.48 -13.63
N LEU A 4 6.02 -0.22 -12.44
CA LEU A 4 5.51 -1.27 -11.56
C LEU A 4 4.23 -1.91 -12.12
N ALA A 5 3.33 -1.11 -12.73
CA ALA A 5 2.16 -1.65 -13.41
C ALA A 5 2.58 -2.59 -14.56
N VAL A 6 3.58 -2.21 -15.37
CA VAL A 6 4.16 -3.06 -16.42
C VAL A 6 4.77 -4.33 -15.84
N ALA A 7 5.52 -4.23 -14.73
CA ALA A 7 6.10 -5.40 -14.07
C ALA A 7 5.03 -6.39 -13.56
N VAL A 8 3.93 -5.89 -13.00
CA VAL A 8 2.80 -6.72 -12.56
C VAL A 8 2.07 -7.35 -13.74
N LEU A 9 1.82 -6.59 -14.80
CA LEU A 9 1.25 -7.10 -16.05
C LEU A 9 2.12 -8.22 -16.63
N TRP A 10 3.44 -8.02 -16.63
CA TRP A 10 4.40 -9.03 -17.07
C TRP A 10 4.37 -10.27 -16.18
N ALA A 11 4.36 -10.10 -14.86
CA ALA A 11 4.34 -11.20 -13.90
C ALA A 11 3.05 -12.03 -13.97
N GLY A 12 1.94 -11.44 -14.41
CA GLY A 12 0.68 -12.11 -14.68
C GLY A 12 0.55 -12.71 -16.08
N ARG A 13 1.51 -12.51 -17.01
CA ARG A 13 1.47 -13.12 -18.36
C ARG A 13 1.46 -14.64 -18.24
N GLY A 14 0.53 -15.28 -18.95
CA GLY A 14 0.38 -16.74 -18.97
C GLY A 14 -0.46 -17.31 -17.82
N SER A 15 -0.89 -16.49 -16.86
CA SER A 15 -1.91 -16.85 -15.87
C SER A 15 -3.29 -16.41 -16.37
N THR A 16 -4.34 -17.18 -16.10
CA THR A 16 -5.68 -16.58 -16.02
C THR A 16 -5.59 -15.52 -14.93
N TRP A 17 -5.98 -14.28 -15.21
CA TRP A 17 -5.84 -13.14 -14.29
C TRP A 17 -6.53 -13.42 -12.96
N SER A 18 -5.80 -14.03 -12.03
CA SER A 18 -6.33 -14.49 -10.77
C SER A 18 -6.62 -13.30 -9.88
N THR A 19 -7.54 -13.47 -8.94
CA THR A 19 -7.97 -12.43 -8.01
C THR A 19 -6.81 -11.61 -7.40
N PRO A 20 -5.66 -12.21 -6.98
CA PRO A 20 -4.50 -11.44 -6.51
C PRO A 20 -3.93 -10.44 -7.52
N PHE A 21 -3.77 -10.83 -8.78
CA PHE A 21 -3.19 -9.96 -9.80
C PHE A 21 -4.12 -8.81 -10.16
N THR A 22 -5.44 -9.07 -10.24
CA THR A 22 -6.44 -8.03 -10.52
C THR A 22 -6.46 -6.97 -9.43
N PHE A 23 -6.53 -7.37 -8.16
CA PHE A 23 -6.54 -6.43 -7.04
C PHE A 23 -5.21 -5.67 -6.92
N LEU A 24 -4.07 -6.34 -7.14
CA LEU A 24 -2.76 -5.69 -7.14
C LEU A 24 -2.66 -4.63 -8.25
N PHE A 25 -3.10 -4.96 -9.47
CA PHE A 25 -3.09 -4.04 -10.59
C PHE A 25 -3.99 -2.82 -10.34
N VAL A 26 -5.22 -3.05 -9.86
CA VAL A 26 -6.15 -1.96 -9.51
C VAL A 26 -5.56 -1.07 -8.43
N ALA A 27 -4.96 -1.64 -7.39
CA ALA A 27 -4.31 -0.86 -6.33
C ALA A 27 -3.16 0.00 -6.88
N ILE A 28 -2.29 -0.55 -7.73
CA ILE A 28 -1.18 0.21 -8.35
C ILE A 28 -1.71 1.32 -9.27
N ALA A 29 -2.77 1.06 -10.03
CA ALA A 29 -3.39 2.06 -10.89
C ALA A 29 -3.99 3.21 -10.07
N LEU A 30 -4.66 2.90 -8.96
CA LEU A 30 -5.18 3.89 -8.02
C LEU A 30 -4.06 4.68 -7.33
N SER A 31 -2.98 4.03 -6.91
CA SER A 31 -1.80 4.72 -6.36
C SER A 31 -1.17 5.67 -7.38
N TRP A 32 -1.09 5.27 -8.65
CA TRP A 32 -0.61 6.15 -9.72
C TRP A 32 -1.55 7.33 -9.99
N LEU A 33 -2.86 7.11 -9.91
CA LEU A 33 -3.85 8.19 -10.00
C LEU A 33 -3.71 9.17 -8.84
N GLY A 34 -3.41 8.66 -7.64
CA GLY A 34 -3.08 9.46 -6.46
C GLY A 34 -1.81 10.30 -6.65
N ASP A 35 -0.72 9.69 -7.15
CA ASP A 35 0.53 10.41 -7.48
C ASP A 35 0.29 11.58 -8.45
N GLY A 36 -0.68 11.43 -9.36
CA GLY A 36 -1.02 12.41 -10.38
C GLY A 36 -2.28 13.22 -10.08
N ALA A 37 -2.76 13.27 -8.82
CA ALA A 37 -4.05 13.86 -8.47
C ALA A 37 -4.21 15.30 -9.01
N GLY A 38 -3.21 16.16 -8.84
CA GLY A 38 -3.22 17.53 -9.36
C GLY A 38 -3.24 17.61 -10.89
N THR A 39 -2.60 16.65 -11.58
CA THR A 39 -2.54 16.60 -13.05
C THR A 39 -3.83 16.05 -13.67
N PHE A 40 -4.41 15.01 -13.07
CA PHE A 40 -5.60 14.34 -13.60
C PHE A 40 -6.92 15.00 -13.19
N PHE A 41 -6.95 15.69 -12.04
CA PHE A 41 -8.13 16.35 -11.50
C PHE A 41 -7.86 17.83 -11.20
N PRO A 42 -7.53 18.66 -12.21
CA PRO A 42 -7.10 20.05 -12.00
C PRO A 42 -8.19 20.95 -11.41
N THR A 43 -9.46 20.55 -11.49
CA THR A 43 -10.61 21.31 -10.96
C THR A 43 -10.97 20.93 -9.52
N ALA A 44 -10.33 19.90 -8.95
CA ALA A 44 -10.61 19.40 -7.60
C ALA A 44 -9.45 19.69 -6.64
N PRO A 45 -9.69 19.77 -5.32
CA PRO A 45 -8.63 19.89 -4.33
C PRO A 45 -7.71 18.67 -4.36
N GLU A 46 -6.41 18.90 -4.58
CA GLU A 46 -5.41 17.84 -4.78
C GLU A 46 -5.32 16.86 -3.60
N LEU A 47 -5.16 17.38 -2.36
CA LEU A 47 -4.96 16.52 -1.17
C LEU A 47 -6.14 15.56 -0.91
N PRO A 48 -7.42 15.99 -0.89
CA PRO A 48 -8.54 15.06 -0.76
C PRO A 48 -8.61 13.99 -1.86
N VAL A 49 -8.35 14.36 -3.12
CA VAL A 49 -8.37 13.42 -4.25
C VAL A 49 -7.24 12.41 -4.13
N MET A 50 -6.04 12.87 -3.78
CA MET A 50 -4.89 12.04 -3.49
C MET A 50 -5.21 11.03 -2.38
N LEU A 51 -5.71 11.50 -1.22
CA LEU A 51 -6.10 10.65 -0.10
C LEU A 51 -7.19 9.63 -0.47
N ALA A 52 -8.15 10.01 -1.30
CA ALA A 52 -9.20 9.11 -1.77
C ALA A 52 -8.61 8.00 -2.67
N CYS A 53 -7.75 8.36 -3.63
CA CYS A 53 -7.12 7.41 -4.54
C CYS A 53 -6.23 6.41 -3.78
N PHE A 54 -5.34 6.90 -2.91
CA PHE A 54 -4.52 6.04 -2.07
C PHE A 54 -5.36 5.22 -1.09
N GLY A 55 -6.37 5.82 -0.47
CA GLY A 55 -7.29 5.11 0.43
C GLY A 55 -7.96 3.92 -0.25
N LEU A 56 -8.47 4.09 -1.48
CA LEU A 56 -9.04 3.00 -2.27
C LEU A 56 -7.99 1.93 -2.62
N ALA A 57 -6.77 2.32 -2.99
CA ALA A 57 -5.67 1.38 -3.23
C ALA A 57 -5.39 0.52 -1.99
N HIS A 58 -5.34 1.14 -0.81
CA HIS A 58 -5.15 0.45 0.46
C HIS A 58 -6.30 -0.47 0.83
N LEU A 59 -7.55 -0.10 0.55
CA LEU A 59 -8.69 -0.99 0.75
C LEU A 59 -8.57 -2.25 -0.13
N CYS A 60 -8.10 -2.11 -1.37
CA CYS A 60 -7.78 -3.26 -2.23
C CYS A 60 -6.69 -4.15 -1.59
N TYR A 61 -5.62 -3.56 -1.07
CA TYR A 61 -4.57 -4.32 -0.36
C TYR A 61 -5.08 -5.01 0.90
N ILE A 62 -5.82 -4.31 1.76
CA ILE A 62 -6.39 -4.88 2.99
C ILE A 62 -7.25 -6.09 2.64
N TRP A 63 -8.16 -5.96 1.69
CA TRP A 63 -9.02 -7.05 1.26
C TRP A 63 -8.19 -8.23 0.76
N LEU A 64 -7.19 -7.97 -0.09
CA LEU A 64 -6.31 -9.00 -0.65
C LEU A 64 -5.52 -9.75 0.44
N PHE A 65 -4.92 -9.00 1.38
CA PHE A 65 -4.13 -9.54 2.48
C PHE A 65 -4.99 -10.33 3.47
N TRP A 66 -6.22 -9.89 3.73
CA TRP A 66 -7.12 -10.56 4.66
C TRP A 66 -7.79 -11.81 4.09
N ARG A 67 -8.24 -11.74 2.84
CA ARG A 67 -9.10 -12.77 2.24
C ARG A 67 -8.35 -13.83 1.48
N VAL A 68 -7.21 -13.47 0.88
CA VAL A 68 -6.54 -14.35 -0.10
C VAL A 68 -5.13 -14.71 0.36
N LEU A 69 -4.35 -13.76 0.87
CA LEU A 69 -2.92 -13.94 1.13
C LEU A 69 -2.53 -14.11 2.61
N ALA A 70 -3.52 -14.24 3.51
CA ALA A 70 -3.26 -14.44 4.93
C ALA A 70 -2.74 -15.86 5.18
N ILE A 71 -1.50 -15.97 5.66
CA ILE A 71 -0.88 -17.26 6.04
C ILE A 71 -0.91 -17.50 7.56
N ARG A 72 -1.18 -16.45 8.35
CA ARG A 72 -1.23 -16.51 9.81
C ARG A 72 -2.32 -15.62 10.41
N ARG A 73 -2.60 -15.85 11.69
CA ARG A 73 -3.43 -14.95 12.51
C ARG A 73 -2.71 -13.62 12.74
N LEU A 74 -3.48 -12.60 13.11
CA LEU A 74 -2.94 -11.27 13.42
C LEU A 74 -1.95 -11.38 14.60
N PRO A 75 -0.68 -10.97 14.42
CA PRO A 75 0.31 -11.00 15.50
C PRO A 75 -0.10 -10.10 16.67
N ARG A 76 0.26 -10.51 17.90
CA ARG A 76 -0.07 -9.76 19.14
C ARG A 76 0.60 -8.38 19.23
N TRP A 77 1.64 -8.12 18.44
CA TRP A 77 2.34 -6.83 18.41
C TRP A 77 1.65 -5.79 17.50
N THR A 78 0.66 -6.18 16.69
CA THR A 78 -0.07 -5.27 15.78
C THR A 78 -0.75 -4.06 16.41
N PRO A 79 -1.08 -4.02 17.73
CA PRO A 79 -1.50 -2.78 18.38
C PRO A 79 -0.51 -1.62 18.25
N VAL A 80 0.75 -1.87 17.90
CA VAL A 80 1.72 -0.81 17.57
C VAL A 80 1.23 0.13 16.46
N TYR A 81 0.47 -0.39 15.48
CA TYR A 81 -0.08 0.44 14.41
C TYR A 81 -1.24 1.32 14.87
N ALA A 82 -2.02 0.85 15.84
CA ALA A 82 -3.04 1.68 16.49
C ALA A 82 -2.38 2.79 17.33
N LEU A 83 -1.31 2.45 18.07
CA LEU A 83 -0.53 3.44 18.81
C LEU A 83 0.09 4.48 17.87
N TRP A 84 0.73 4.04 16.78
CA TRP A 84 1.26 4.92 15.74
C TRP A 84 0.17 5.87 15.21
N TRP A 85 -1.02 5.36 14.90
CA TRP A 85 -2.13 6.17 14.40
C TRP A 85 -2.58 7.24 15.41
N VAL A 86 -2.74 6.88 16.68
CA VAL A 86 -3.09 7.81 17.76
C VAL A 86 -2.02 8.89 17.93
N VAL A 87 -0.74 8.49 17.94
CA VAL A 87 0.39 9.43 18.07
C VAL A 87 0.44 10.39 16.88
N MET A 88 0.34 9.88 15.66
CA MET A 88 0.33 10.71 14.45
C MET A 88 -0.84 11.68 14.44
N LEU A 89 -2.04 11.23 14.82
CA LEU A 89 -3.17 12.14 14.93
C LEU A 89 -2.98 13.19 16.01
N ALA A 90 -2.50 12.83 17.19
CA ALA A 90 -2.26 13.80 18.25
C ALA A 90 -1.24 14.87 17.84
N VAL A 91 -0.18 14.49 17.12
CA VAL A 91 0.85 15.41 16.62
C VAL A 91 0.32 16.31 15.52
N LEU A 92 -0.43 15.75 14.55
CA LEU A 92 -0.89 16.50 13.38
C LEU A 92 -2.18 17.28 13.62
N TRP A 93 -3.01 16.88 14.59
CA TRP A 93 -4.33 17.48 14.88
C TRP A 93 -4.38 19.02 14.78
N PRO A 94 -3.49 19.79 15.43
CA PRO A 94 -3.55 21.26 15.36
C PRO A 94 -3.21 21.84 13.98
N LEU A 95 -2.63 21.04 13.08
CA LEU A 95 -2.12 21.45 11.76
C LEU A 95 -3.07 21.08 10.60
N LEU A 96 -4.00 20.14 10.82
CA LEU A 96 -4.80 19.53 9.74
C LEU A 96 -5.96 20.39 9.24
N GLY A 97 -6.49 21.30 10.09
CA GLY A 97 -7.63 22.15 9.75
C GLY A 97 -8.84 21.34 9.25
N THR A 98 -9.37 21.68 8.07
CA THR A 98 -10.53 21.00 7.47
C THR A 98 -10.23 19.56 7.00
N LEU A 99 -8.96 19.18 6.86
CA LEU A 99 -8.55 17.84 6.43
C LEU A 99 -8.48 16.83 7.57
N THR A 100 -8.74 17.24 8.81
CA THR A 100 -8.61 16.40 10.01
C THR A 100 -9.31 15.05 9.88
N ILE A 101 -10.58 15.05 9.47
CA ILE A 101 -11.37 13.83 9.33
C ILE A 101 -10.81 12.95 8.21
N ALA A 102 -10.48 13.54 7.06
CA ALA A 102 -9.95 12.81 5.91
C ALA A 102 -8.61 12.12 6.25
N VAL A 103 -7.70 12.84 6.92
CA VAL A 103 -6.39 12.30 7.34
C VAL A 103 -6.55 11.26 8.44
N ALA A 104 -7.48 11.43 9.38
CA ALA A 104 -7.77 10.41 10.39
C ALA A 104 -8.27 9.10 9.78
N LEU A 105 -9.23 9.17 8.86
CA LEU A 105 -9.75 8.01 8.16
C LEU A 105 -8.67 7.35 7.29
N TYR A 106 -7.91 8.15 6.54
CA TYR A 106 -6.82 7.64 5.72
C TYR A 106 -5.74 6.97 6.57
N GLY A 107 -5.31 7.60 7.67
CA GLY A 107 -4.34 7.01 8.60
C GLY A 107 -4.83 5.70 9.21
N LEU A 108 -6.13 5.55 9.47
CA LEU A 108 -6.70 4.30 9.96
C LEU A 108 -6.61 3.19 8.90
N VAL A 109 -6.93 3.53 7.65
CA VAL A 109 -6.78 2.62 6.50
C VAL A 109 -5.31 2.23 6.31
N LEU A 110 -4.39 3.16 6.47
CA LEU A 110 -2.95 2.92 6.33
C LEU A 110 -2.42 2.00 7.43
N GLY A 111 -2.74 2.28 8.70
CA GLY A 111 -2.41 1.39 9.83
C GLY A 111 -3.07 0.01 9.70
N GLY A 112 -4.31 -0.03 9.21
CA GLY A 112 -5.02 -1.26 8.87
C GLY A 112 -4.33 -2.08 7.77
N THR A 113 -3.73 -1.41 6.78
CA THR A 113 -2.94 -2.08 5.72
C THR A 113 -1.68 -2.70 6.30
N ALA A 114 -0.94 -1.99 7.14
CA ALA A 114 0.27 -2.53 7.78
C ALA A 114 -0.06 -3.70 8.72
N ALA A 115 -1.16 -3.58 9.49
CA ALA A 115 -1.68 -4.67 10.32
C ALA A 115 -2.12 -5.87 9.47
N ALA A 116 -2.80 -5.65 8.34
CA ALA A 116 -3.17 -6.71 7.40
C ALA A 116 -1.94 -7.40 6.80
N ALA A 117 -0.96 -6.62 6.33
CA ALA A 117 0.29 -7.08 5.76
C ALA A 117 1.07 -7.98 6.72
N SER A 118 1.00 -7.71 8.03
CA SER A 118 1.64 -8.53 9.08
C SER A 118 1.20 -10.01 9.04
N ARG A 119 0.07 -10.34 8.42
CA ARG A 119 -0.44 -11.72 8.30
C ARG A 119 0.06 -12.46 7.06
N CYS A 120 0.80 -11.80 6.18
CA CYS A 120 1.18 -12.29 4.86
C CYS A 120 2.69 -12.65 4.80
N HIS A 121 3.16 -12.96 3.59
CA HIS A 121 4.56 -13.24 3.29
C HIS A 121 5.49 -12.09 3.74
N PRO A 122 6.73 -12.36 4.22
CA PRO A 122 7.64 -11.34 4.75
C PRO A 122 7.89 -10.14 3.82
N LEU A 123 7.91 -10.36 2.49
CA LEU A 123 8.01 -9.27 1.51
C LEU A 123 6.84 -8.27 1.64
N ILE A 124 5.61 -8.77 1.83
CA ILE A 124 4.43 -7.91 2.02
C ILE A 124 4.51 -7.19 3.37
N VAL A 125 5.00 -7.85 4.42
CA VAL A 125 5.20 -7.23 5.75
C VAL A 125 6.16 -6.04 5.66
N TRP A 126 7.34 -6.26 5.08
CA TRP A 126 8.33 -5.20 4.90
C TRP A 126 7.84 -4.12 3.95
N GLY A 127 7.15 -4.50 2.88
CA GLY A 127 6.55 -3.54 1.96
C GLY A 127 5.52 -2.64 2.64
N GLY A 128 4.64 -3.20 3.48
CA GLY A 128 3.71 -2.44 4.30
C GLY A 128 4.39 -1.52 5.31
N ALA A 129 5.51 -1.95 5.92
CA ALA A 129 6.28 -1.12 6.85
C ALA A 129 6.98 0.07 6.15
N PHE A 130 7.58 -0.15 4.98
CA PHE A 130 8.17 0.93 4.18
C PHE A 130 7.13 1.90 3.67
N PHE A 131 5.97 1.40 3.24
CA PHE A 131 4.86 2.23 2.81
C PHE A 131 4.34 3.11 3.96
N LEU A 132 4.08 2.53 5.14
CA LEU A 132 3.67 3.29 6.33
C LEU A 132 4.71 4.37 6.70
N THR A 133 6.00 4.04 6.59
CA THR A 133 7.09 5.00 6.82
C THR A 133 7.03 6.14 5.81
N SER A 134 6.85 5.83 4.53
CA SER A 134 6.71 6.83 3.45
C SER A 134 5.61 7.84 3.75
N ASP A 135 4.40 7.36 4.04
CA ASP A 135 3.25 8.21 4.34
C ASP A 135 3.41 8.98 5.66
N THR A 136 4.11 8.41 6.64
CA THR A 136 4.48 9.13 7.86
C THR A 136 5.34 10.33 7.51
N VAL A 137 6.39 10.13 6.71
CA VAL A 137 7.29 11.21 6.28
C VAL A 137 6.55 12.21 5.39
N LEU A 138 5.69 11.74 4.47
CA LEU A 138 4.89 12.61 3.61
C LEU A 138 3.92 13.47 4.42
N SER A 139 3.25 12.90 5.43
CA SER A 139 2.35 13.67 6.29
C SER A 139 3.08 14.78 7.06
N ILE A 140 4.30 14.50 7.53
CA ILE A 140 5.16 15.51 8.15
C ILE A 140 5.52 16.58 7.12
N GLN A 141 5.93 16.19 5.91
CA GLN A 141 6.28 17.12 4.84
C GLN A 141 5.12 18.03 4.44
N LEU A 142 3.89 17.51 4.40
CA LEU A 142 2.70 18.25 3.96
C LEU A 142 2.14 19.18 5.03
N PHE A 143 2.14 18.75 6.30
CA PHE A 143 1.41 19.45 7.35
C PHE A 143 2.29 20.18 8.36
N VAL A 144 3.56 19.79 8.53
CA VAL A 144 4.47 20.46 9.46
C VAL A 144 5.09 21.69 8.78
N PRO A 145 4.93 22.90 9.34
CA PRO A 145 5.54 24.09 8.79
C PRO A 145 7.06 23.97 8.70
N HIS A 146 7.66 24.47 7.61
CA HIS A 146 9.12 24.46 7.38
C HIS A 146 9.73 23.05 7.33
N ALA A 147 8.96 22.03 6.92
CA ALA A 147 9.49 20.69 6.74
C ALA A 147 10.66 20.69 5.73
N PRO A 148 11.76 19.95 6.01
CA PRO A 148 12.92 19.96 5.14
C PRO A 148 12.66 19.39 3.74
N ALA A 149 13.26 19.99 2.71
CA ALA A 149 13.12 19.53 1.32
C ALA A 149 13.67 18.10 1.08
N TRP A 150 14.65 17.67 1.88
CA TRP A 150 15.25 16.32 1.78
C TRP A 150 14.26 15.20 2.16
N LEU A 151 13.10 15.51 2.74
CA LEU A 151 12.05 14.52 2.96
C LEU A 151 11.50 13.96 1.64
N SER A 152 11.43 14.75 0.57
CA SER A 152 10.88 14.32 -0.73
C SER A 152 11.56 13.06 -1.30
N PRO A 153 12.90 13.01 -1.45
CA PRO A 153 13.56 11.79 -1.91
C PRO A 153 13.42 10.61 -0.92
N VAL A 154 13.29 10.86 0.38
CA VAL A 154 13.04 9.81 1.39
C VAL A 154 11.65 9.21 1.23
N VAL A 155 10.62 10.04 1.03
CA VAL A 155 9.26 9.60 0.70
C VAL A 155 9.32 8.73 -0.55
N MET A 156 9.90 9.24 -1.65
CA MET A 156 9.93 8.49 -2.91
C MET A 156 10.69 7.17 -2.81
N LEU A 157 11.81 7.12 -2.08
CA LEU A 157 12.57 5.90 -1.85
C LEU A 157 11.74 4.87 -1.06
N THR A 158 11.21 5.26 0.09
CA THR A 158 10.42 4.37 0.95
C THR A 158 9.10 3.95 0.30
N TYR A 159 8.45 4.85 -0.43
CA TYR A 159 7.26 4.57 -1.24
C TYR A 159 7.53 3.51 -2.31
N THR A 160 8.57 3.71 -3.12
CA THR A 160 8.91 2.81 -4.23
C THR A 160 9.34 1.43 -3.71
N LEU A 161 10.13 1.40 -2.64
CA LEU A 161 10.49 0.14 -1.96
C LEU A 161 9.25 -0.56 -1.40
N GLY A 162 8.37 0.18 -0.72
CA GLY A 162 7.14 -0.36 -0.16
C GLY A 162 6.25 -1.00 -1.21
N GLN A 163 5.95 -0.26 -2.28
CA GLN A 163 5.14 -0.72 -3.42
C GLN A 163 5.78 -1.91 -4.15
N GLY A 164 7.09 -1.84 -4.42
CA GLY A 164 7.83 -2.92 -5.07
C GLY A 164 7.81 -4.21 -4.26
N LEU A 165 8.03 -4.12 -2.94
CA LEU A 165 8.00 -5.27 -2.03
C LEU A 165 6.60 -5.87 -1.88
N ILE A 166 5.55 -5.04 -1.82
CA ILE A 166 4.16 -5.52 -1.84
C ILE A 166 3.88 -6.27 -3.14
N ALA A 167 4.22 -5.68 -4.30
CA ALA A 167 4.01 -6.32 -5.59
C ALA A 167 4.75 -7.65 -5.70
N ALA A 168 6.04 -7.68 -5.37
CA ALA A 168 6.84 -8.91 -5.36
C ALA A 168 6.25 -9.96 -4.39
N GLY A 169 5.88 -9.55 -3.19
CA GLY A 169 5.29 -10.44 -2.20
C GLY A 169 3.95 -11.03 -2.62
N VAL A 170 3.08 -10.24 -3.27
CA VAL A 170 1.81 -10.71 -3.82
C VAL A 170 2.04 -11.70 -4.95
N THR A 171 2.95 -11.41 -5.88
CA THR A 171 3.23 -12.32 -7.00
C THR A 171 3.82 -13.66 -6.55
N VAL A 172 4.75 -13.65 -5.59
CA VAL A 172 5.28 -14.87 -4.95
C VAL A 172 4.16 -15.65 -4.27
N SER A 173 3.34 -14.98 -3.46
CA SER A 173 2.25 -15.64 -2.72
C SER A 173 1.19 -16.22 -3.66
N ALA A 174 0.83 -15.50 -4.73
CA ALA A 174 -0.13 -15.96 -5.73
C ALA A 174 0.35 -17.21 -6.47
N ARG A 175 1.65 -17.30 -6.79
CA ARG A 175 2.25 -18.48 -7.42
C ARG A 175 2.25 -19.70 -6.49
N LEU A 176 2.47 -19.50 -5.19
CA LEU A 176 2.39 -20.57 -4.19
C LEU A 176 0.95 -21.08 -3.99
N LEU A 177 -0.05 -20.24 -4.25
CA LEU A 177 -1.48 -20.59 -4.17
C LEU A 177 -2.02 -21.22 -5.45
N ALA A 178 -1.32 -21.09 -6.59
CA ALA A 178 -1.74 -21.72 -7.83
C ALA A 178 -1.61 -23.25 -7.68
N PRO A 179 -2.67 -24.03 -7.94
CA PRO A 179 -2.59 -25.48 -7.93
C PRO A 179 -1.51 -25.90 -8.92
N GLY A 180 -0.51 -26.66 -8.43
CA GLY A 180 0.65 -27.04 -9.22
C GLY A 180 0.22 -27.67 -10.54
N THR A 181 0.80 -27.21 -11.65
CA THR A 181 0.98 -28.07 -12.82
C THR A 181 1.54 -29.41 -12.33
N PRO A 182 0.89 -30.55 -12.61
CA PRO A 182 1.41 -31.84 -12.18
C PRO A 182 2.83 -31.96 -12.72
N SER A 183 3.77 -32.27 -11.82
CA SER A 183 5.14 -32.63 -12.16
C SER A 183 5.09 -33.70 -13.24
N THR A 184 5.53 -33.35 -14.45
CA THR A 184 5.74 -34.26 -15.57
C THR A 184 6.96 -35.14 -15.25
N GLU A 185 6.88 -35.95 -14.19
CA GLU A 185 7.94 -36.84 -13.71
C GLU A 185 7.36 -38.14 -13.15
N ALA A 186 6.23 -38.59 -13.73
CA ALA A 186 5.62 -39.87 -13.42
C ALA A 186 5.12 -40.63 -14.67
N ALA A 187 5.72 -40.36 -15.85
CA ALA A 187 5.46 -41.17 -17.03
C ALA A 187 6.72 -41.33 -17.88
N ARG A 188 7.31 -42.52 -17.75
CA ARG A 188 8.27 -43.22 -18.62
C ARG A 188 9.75 -43.06 -18.28
#